data_AF-A0A2X0LEN3-F1
#
_entry.id   AF-A0A2X0LEN3-F1
#
_cell.length_a   1.000
_cell.length_b   1.000
_cell.length_c   1.000
_cell.angle_alpha   90.00
_cell.angle_beta   90.00
_cell.angle_gamma   90.00
#
_symmetry.space_group_name_H-M   'P 1'
#
loop_
_entity.id
_entity.type
_entity.pdbx_description
1 polymer ?
#
loop_
_entity_poly.entity_id
_entity_poly.type
_entity_poly.pdbx_seq_one_letter_code
_entity_poly.pdbx_strand_id
1 'polypeptide(L)'
;MSLSGLSASPPVSGLSRMFEFEFTAHDDAVITGQAFTSLLEAIQKVLLARPSPGFIARLNVLFALEGFCIASGLAYLVITFIDYQRRAKTFWLWRFVHRPRGRFIIGNVPIIIHGWVSSFANLQASLLSSQKVLNKHTLPPRWLNAIYTGGLTILLVVSITLNVHASRAWAGVWRSGLIISKTLMLGEQEVAVGDLDPSLVELARTEVYNLDSHITFFDRAEKAVGGCYIVTMACLIAINVIGLSLVLTLRRQISFNTQRFAAEVKTNARMSAAHTGDAAGAMEMGVTTADDIQGQGIRTFQRSRSDVRQQASGEPILVAFSSGIHSEDPSKGPESAERTDWVDDITRSTTSQMNDIVKPGGELPMYSRPQPVSHMSATKTKKASAKKTGASSKVLQEQAQNLLALKKIESDVIVLIGAITILAFILLAVGVWIAIGPSHIYRHWISIEFSLFLFPWAYVVTLALAHSALLYTAVKHLTPPSEASMTCRQALHPANWKRLARETVSGLTSITGDKIDVPSPGNTVAQIAVRTTVEVHEDRNEDHNERTHECGAPVVPGSGQSFATHRCLKHW
;
A
#
# COMPACT_ATOMS: atom_id res chain seq x y z
N MET A 1 54.59 -4.86 -50.55
CA MET A 1 54.78 -3.83 -49.50
C MET A 1 54.42 -4.47 -48.18
N SER A 2 55.41 -4.71 -47.30
CA SER A 2 55.19 -5.25 -45.95
C SER A 2 54.83 -4.08 -45.02
N LEU A 3 53.66 -4.14 -44.40
CA LEU A 3 53.14 -3.15 -43.45
C LEU A 3 53.53 -3.54 -42.01
N SER A 4 54.82 -3.53 -41.72
CA SER A 4 55.37 -3.79 -40.37
C SER A 4 55.48 -2.47 -39.60
N GLY A 5 54.36 -1.98 -39.07
CA GLY A 5 54.33 -0.65 -38.44
C GLY A 5 53.18 -0.33 -37.47
N LEU A 6 52.39 -1.31 -37.01
CA LEU A 6 51.31 -1.07 -36.04
C LEU A 6 51.60 -1.82 -34.73
N SER A 7 52.48 -1.20 -33.93
CA SER A 7 52.79 -1.61 -32.56
C SER A 7 51.75 -1.05 -31.59
N ALA A 8 51.20 -1.95 -30.76
CA ALA A 8 50.39 -1.70 -29.57
C ALA A 8 49.02 -1.04 -29.78
N SER A 9 48.08 -1.78 -30.36
CA SER A 9 46.66 -1.49 -30.17
C SER A 9 46.26 -1.75 -28.70
N PRO A 10 45.47 -0.86 -28.07
CA PRO A 10 44.99 -1.07 -26.71
C PRO A 10 44.15 -2.35 -26.62
N PRO A 11 44.23 -3.11 -25.52
CA PRO A 11 43.50 -4.36 -25.38
C PRO A 11 41.99 -4.12 -25.50
N VAL A 12 41.36 -4.80 -26.46
CA VAL A 12 39.91 -4.76 -26.73
C VAL A 12 39.18 -5.51 -25.60
N SER A 13 39.11 -4.88 -24.44
CA SER A 13 38.79 -5.55 -23.17
C SER A 13 37.30 -5.85 -22.97
N GLY A 14 36.41 -5.18 -23.72
CA GLY A 14 34.95 -5.40 -23.64
C GLY A 14 34.51 -6.59 -24.49
N LEU A 15 34.88 -6.61 -25.77
CA LEU A 15 34.62 -7.71 -26.69
C LEU A 15 35.30 -9.01 -26.24
N SER A 16 36.56 -8.96 -25.81
CA SER A 16 37.25 -10.17 -25.35
C SER A 16 36.56 -10.79 -24.12
N ARG A 17 36.03 -9.97 -23.20
CA ARG A 17 35.24 -10.46 -22.05
C ARG A 17 33.89 -11.05 -22.44
N MET A 18 33.24 -10.51 -23.47
CA MET A 18 31.89 -10.90 -23.86
C MET A 18 31.88 -12.11 -24.80
N PHE A 19 32.92 -12.25 -25.63
CA PHE A 19 32.98 -13.23 -26.72
C PHE A 19 34.07 -14.30 -26.56
N GLU A 20 34.93 -14.23 -25.53
CA GLU A 20 36.08 -15.16 -25.34
C GLU A 20 36.94 -15.32 -26.61
N PHE A 21 37.08 -14.25 -27.39
CA PHE A 21 38.02 -14.22 -28.51
C PHE A 21 39.37 -13.71 -28.02
N GLU A 22 40.39 -14.54 -28.18
CA GLU A 22 41.78 -14.17 -28.02
C GLU A 22 42.29 -13.76 -29.40
N PHE A 23 42.26 -12.47 -29.71
CA PHE A 23 43.03 -11.94 -30.83
C PHE A 23 44.50 -12.01 -30.41
N THR A 24 45.17 -13.13 -30.72
CA THR A 24 46.61 -13.20 -30.59
C THR A 24 47.21 -12.23 -31.60
N ALA A 25 47.73 -11.10 -31.12
CA ALA A 25 48.41 -10.09 -31.93
C ALA A 25 49.77 -10.56 -32.46
N HIS A 26 49.96 -11.86 -32.64
CA HIS A 26 51.19 -12.45 -33.15
C HIS A 26 51.03 -12.82 -34.61
N ASP A 27 51.79 -12.07 -35.39
CA ASP A 27 52.08 -12.16 -36.80
C ASP A 27 51.08 -11.45 -37.72
N ASP A 28 51.64 -10.70 -38.66
CA ASP A 28 51.03 -10.08 -39.85
C ASP A 28 50.41 -11.13 -40.80
N ALA A 29 49.93 -12.24 -40.24
CA ALA A 29 49.19 -13.28 -40.92
C ALA A 29 47.98 -12.60 -41.54
N VAL A 30 48.09 -12.42 -42.86
CA VAL A 30 47.01 -12.35 -43.85
C VAL A 30 45.70 -12.68 -43.14
N ILE A 31 44.81 -11.70 -42.99
CA ILE A 31 43.43 -11.94 -42.55
C ILE A 31 42.87 -12.97 -43.52
N THR A 32 43.01 -14.25 -43.18
CA THR A 32 42.60 -15.35 -44.03
C THR A 32 41.07 -15.32 -44.02
N GLY A 33 40.43 -15.78 -45.10
CA GLY A 33 38.97 -15.89 -45.14
C GLY A 33 38.39 -16.64 -43.93
N GLN A 34 39.18 -17.51 -43.29
CA GLN A 34 38.83 -18.22 -42.06
C GLN A 34 38.64 -17.32 -40.82
N ALA A 35 39.41 -16.24 -40.67
CA ALA A 35 39.21 -15.28 -39.57
C ALA A 35 37.89 -14.53 -39.73
N PHE A 36 37.52 -14.24 -40.98
CA PHE A 36 36.30 -13.54 -41.35
C PHE A 36 35.05 -14.39 -41.10
N THR A 37 35.08 -15.67 -41.50
CA THR A 37 33.98 -16.61 -41.23
C THR A 37 33.82 -16.88 -39.73
N SER A 38 34.92 -17.01 -38.99
CA SER A 38 34.88 -17.18 -37.53
C SER A 38 34.26 -15.98 -36.81
N LEU A 39 34.61 -14.76 -37.23
CA LEU A 39 34.03 -13.53 -36.69
C LEU A 39 32.55 -13.39 -37.06
N LEU A 40 32.18 -13.70 -38.30
CA LEU A 40 30.79 -13.70 -38.76
C LEU A 40 29.95 -14.69 -37.94
N GLU A 41 30.43 -15.92 -37.74
CA GLU A 41 29.75 -16.93 -36.94
C GLU A 41 29.54 -16.45 -35.49
N ALA A 42 30.57 -15.85 -34.88
CA ALA A 42 30.49 -15.32 -33.53
C ALA A 42 29.44 -14.19 -33.41
N ILE A 43 29.43 -13.26 -34.36
CA ILE A 43 28.48 -12.15 -34.40
C ILE A 43 27.06 -12.64 -34.66
N GLN A 44 26.88 -13.56 -35.61
CA GLN A 44 25.58 -14.17 -35.89
C GLN A 44 25.05 -14.93 -34.67
N LYS A 45 25.92 -15.67 -33.96
CA LYS A 45 25.55 -16.43 -32.77
C LYS A 45 25.07 -15.55 -31.62
N VAL A 46 25.56 -14.32 -31.50
CA VAL A 46 25.17 -13.41 -30.41
C VAL A 46 24.07 -12.44 -30.81
N LEU A 47 24.17 -11.80 -31.98
CA LEU A 47 23.19 -10.78 -32.42
C LEU A 47 21.97 -11.38 -33.10
N LEU A 48 22.14 -12.49 -33.82
CA LEU A 48 21.07 -13.15 -34.58
C LEU A 48 20.67 -14.48 -33.97
N ALA A 49 20.95 -14.67 -32.67
CA ALA A 49 20.51 -15.85 -31.94
C ALA A 49 19.00 -16.02 -32.11
N ARG A 50 18.60 -17.19 -32.61
CA ARG A 50 17.18 -17.49 -32.75
C ARG A 50 16.54 -17.58 -31.36
N PRO A 51 15.35 -16.99 -31.15
CA PRO A 51 14.61 -17.16 -29.92
C PRO A 51 14.41 -18.65 -29.62
N SER A 52 14.53 -19.05 -28.36
CA SER A 52 14.42 -20.46 -28.02
C SER A 52 13.01 -21.00 -28.34
N PRO A 53 12.86 -22.30 -28.64
CA PRO A 53 11.56 -22.90 -28.83
C PRO A 53 10.63 -22.59 -27.65
N GLY A 54 9.45 -22.03 -27.95
CA GLY A 54 8.48 -21.61 -26.94
C GLY A 54 8.59 -20.16 -26.46
N PHE A 55 9.47 -19.33 -27.02
CA PHE A 55 9.54 -17.89 -26.70
C PHE A 55 8.17 -17.21 -26.84
N ILE A 56 7.51 -17.43 -28.00
CA ILE A 56 6.17 -16.90 -28.28
C ILE A 56 5.13 -17.43 -27.29
N ALA A 57 5.23 -18.71 -26.90
CA ALA A 57 4.32 -19.28 -25.91
C ALA A 57 4.49 -18.62 -24.52
N ARG A 58 5.73 -18.43 -24.05
CA ARG A 58 6.03 -17.73 -22.79
C ARG A 58 5.54 -16.28 -22.81
N LEU A 59 5.71 -15.59 -23.95
CA LEU A 59 5.23 -14.23 -24.15
C LEU A 59 3.69 -14.15 -24.10
N ASN A 60 3.00 -15.08 -24.77
CA ASN A 60 1.54 -15.16 -24.73
C ASN A 60 1.01 -15.44 -23.32
N VAL A 61 1.68 -16.32 -22.56
CA VAL A 61 1.30 -16.58 -21.16
C VAL A 61 1.53 -15.35 -20.28
N LEU A 62 2.64 -14.64 -20.47
CA LEU A 62 2.90 -13.39 -19.76
C LEU A 62 1.81 -12.34 -20.03
N PHE A 63 1.42 -12.15 -21.30
CA PHE A 63 0.32 -11.25 -21.65
C PHE A 63 -1.03 -11.70 -21.09
N ALA A 64 -1.32 -13.00 -21.08
CA ALA A 64 -2.54 -13.52 -20.48
C ALA A 64 -2.58 -13.26 -18.96
N LEU A 65 -1.44 -13.41 -18.28
CA LEU A 65 -1.32 -13.15 -16.85
C LEU A 65 -1.41 -11.64 -16.53
N GLU A 66 -0.86 -10.78 -17.40
CA GLU A 66 -1.02 -9.33 -17.31
C GLU A 66 -2.48 -8.92 -17.51
N GLY A 67 -3.15 -9.48 -18.50
CA GLY A 67 -4.60 -9.31 -18.72
C GLY A 67 -5.42 -9.73 -17.49
N PHE A 68 -5.05 -10.85 -16.85
CA PHE A 68 -5.65 -11.25 -15.58
C PHE A 68 -5.41 -10.23 -14.45
N CYS A 69 -4.21 -9.67 -14.33
CA CYS A 69 -3.91 -8.64 -13.33
C CYS A 69 -4.75 -7.38 -13.54
N ILE A 70 -4.94 -6.95 -14.78
CA ILE A 70 -5.81 -5.82 -15.14
C ILE A 70 -7.27 -6.15 -14.80
N ALA A 71 -7.78 -7.30 -15.24
CA ALA A 71 -9.16 -7.71 -14.99
C ALA A 71 -9.47 -7.87 -13.49
N SER A 72 -8.57 -8.49 -12.73
CA SER A 72 -8.70 -8.65 -11.27
C SER A 72 -8.59 -7.31 -10.54
N GLY A 73 -7.71 -6.40 -10.98
CA GLY A 73 -7.60 -5.04 -10.45
C GLY A 73 -8.88 -4.23 -10.69
N LEU A 74 -9.46 -4.32 -11.88
CA LEU A 74 -10.76 -3.70 -12.20
C LEU A 74 -11.89 -4.30 -11.36
N ALA A 75 -11.93 -5.62 -11.21
CA ALA A 75 -12.93 -6.30 -10.38
C ALA A 75 -12.82 -5.84 -8.91
N TYR A 76 -11.60 -5.74 -8.37
CA TYR A 76 -11.36 -5.23 -7.03
C TYR A 76 -11.81 -3.77 -6.88
N LEU A 77 -11.54 -2.92 -7.87
CA LEU A 77 -11.99 -1.54 -7.90
C LEU A 77 -13.52 -1.44 -7.91
N VAL A 78 -14.20 -2.23 -8.74
CA VAL A 78 -15.67 -2.29 -8.80
C VAL A 78 -16.25 -2.72 -7.46
N ILE A 79 -15.73 -3.79 -6.84
CA ILE A 79 -16.19 -4.24 -5.53
C ILE A 79 -15.95 -3.18 -4.46
N THR A 80 -14.80 -2.51 -4.50
CA THR A 80 -14.47 -1.42 -3.58
C THR A 80 -15.44 -0.27 -3.75
N PHE A 81 -15.75 0.12 -4.99
CA PHE A 81 -16.74 1.15 -5.30
C PHE A 81 -18.14 0.77 -4.82
N ILE A 82 -18.56 -0.48 -5.00
CA ILE A 82 -19.85 -0.99 -4.50
C ILE A 82 -19.89 -0.95 -2.96
N ASP A 83 -18.83 -1.41 -2.28
CA ASP A 83 -18.75 -1.34 -0.82
C ASP A 83 -18.79 0.12 -0.34
N TYR A 84 -18.19 1.01 -1.11
CA TYR A 84 -18.15 2.44 -0.83
C TYR A 84 -19.53 3.11 -0.94
N GLN A 85 -20.24 2.83 -2.04
CA GLN A 85 -21.63 3.25 -2.26
C GLN A 85 -22.56 2.69 -1.17
N ARG A 86 -22.40 1.42 -0.78
CA ARG A 86 -23.19 0.80 0.30
C ARG A 86 -22.97 1.45 1.67
N ARG A 87 -21.82 2.10 1.88
CA ARG A 87 -21.50 2.84 3.11
C ARG A 87 -21.93 4.31 3.05
N ALA A 88 -22.51 4.78 1.94
CA ALA A 88 -22.87 6.18 1.70
C ALA A 88 -21.70 7.15 1.98
N LYS A 89 -20.46 6.76 1.63
CA LYS A 89 -19.28 7.63 1.75
C LYS A 89 -19.01 8.29 0.39
N THR A 90 -18.31 9.44 0.36
CA THR A 90 -17.98 10.23 -0.85
C THR A 90 -16.60 9.88 -1.43
N PHE A 91 -16.50 9.43 -2.68
CA PHE A 91 -15.25 8.81 -3.15
C PHE A 91 -14.17 9.87 -3.27
N TRP A 92 -13.04 9.71 -2.58
CA TRP A 92 -11.89 10.59 -2.70
C TRP A 92 -10.67 9.81 -3.14
N LEU A 93 -9.92 10.35 -4.09
CA LEU A 93 -8.62 9.81 -4.50
C LEU A 93 -7.51 10.33 -3.57
N TRP A 94 -7.59 11.61 -3.22
CA TRP A 94 -6.67 12.28 -2.30
C TRP A 94 -7.49 13.11 -1.32
N ARG A 95 -7.17 13.03 -0.04
CA ARG A 95 -7.77 13.86 1.00
C ARG A 95 -6.69 14.51 1.83
N PHE A 96 -6.71 15.84 1.87
CA PHE A 96 -5.92 16.59 2.82
C PHE A 96 -6.59 16.49 4.19
N VAL A 97 -5.88 15.92 5.16
CA VAL A 97 -6.35 15.85 6.54
C VAL A 97 -5.59 16.87 7.36
N HIS A 98 -6.32 17.87 7.85
CA HIS A 98 -5.79 18.85 8.79
C HIS A 98 -5.78 18.24 10.20
N ARG A 99 -4.63 18.32 10.87
CA ARG A 99 -4.47 18.02 12.29
C ARG A 99 -3.79 19.21 12.96
N PRO A 100 -3.92 19.39 14.28
CA PRO A 100 -3.26 20.49 15.00
C PRO A 100 -1.74 20.58 14.76
N ARG A 101 -1.14 19.45 14.37
CA ARG A 101 0.30 19.30 14.15
C ARG A 101 0.72 19.33 12.66
N GLY A 102 -0.19 19.63 11.74
CA GLY A 102 0.12 19.81 10.32
C GLY A 102 -0.93 19.24 9.36
N ARG A 103 -0.68 19.44 8.07
CA ARG A 103 -1.49 18.88 6.96
C ARG A 103 -0.84 17.62 6.44
N PHE A 104 -1.62 16.54 6.35
CA PHE A 104 -1.20 15.27 5.78
C PHE A 104 -1.97 15.01 4.49
N ILE A 105 -1.31 14.42 3.51
CA ILE A 105 -1.95 13.92 2.29
C ILE A 105 -2.26 12.45 2.51
N ILE A 106 -3.52 12.07 2.49
CA ILE A 106 -3.94 10.67 2.54
C ILE A 106 -4.44 10.28 1.16
N GLY A 107 -3.70 9.40 0.50
CA GLY A 107 -4.10 8.81 -0.78
C GLY A 107 -4.97 7.57 -0.58
N ASN A 108 -6.03 7.44 -1.37
CA ASN A 108 -6.85 6.24 -1.49
C ASN A 108 -6.62 5.68 -2.91
N VAL A 109 -5.37 5.30 -3.20
CA VAL A 109 -4.92 5.03 -4.58
C VAL A 109 -4.87 3.52 -4.84
N PRO A 110 -5.58 3.00 -5.86
CA PRO A 110 -5.34 1.66 -6.37
C PRO A 110 -4.20 1.62 -7.40
N ILE A 111 -3.26 0.71 -7.13
CA ILE A 111 -2.62 -0.26 -8.05
C ILE A 111 -1.30 0.05 -8.81
N ILE A 112 -0.98 1.21 -9.39
CA ILE A 112 0.30 1.32 -10.17
C ILE A 112 1.42 2.08 -9.44
N ILE A 113 1.08 3.14 -8.73
CA ILE A 113 1.97 3.87 -7.81
C ILE A 113 2.14 3.09 -6.46
N HIS A 114 1.56 1.89 -6.39
CA HIS A 114 1.15 1.20 -5.17
C HIS A 114 2.30 0.65 -4.31
N GLY A 115 3.42 0.21 -4.90
CA GLY A 115 4.53 -0.35 -4.10
C GLY A 115 5.16 0.69 -3.16
N TRP A 116 5.73 1.75 -3.75
CA TRP A 116 6.33 2.84 -2.98
C TRP A 116 5.29 3.55 -2.10
N VAL A 117 4.11 3.85 -2.64
CA VAL A 117 3.09 4.61 -1.91
C VAL A 117 2.44 3.79 -0.82
N SER A 118 2.20 2.50 -1.02
CA SER A 118 1.72 1.65 0.06
C SER A 118 2.77 1.45 1.13
N SER A 119 4.04 1.20 0.77
CA SER A 119 5.10 1.02 1.76
C SER A 119 5.29 2.30 2.60
N PHE A 120 5.26 3.47 1.97
CA PHE A 120 5.33 4.74 2.70
C PHE A 120 4.05 5.10 3.45
N ALA A 121 2.87 4.79 2.93
CA ALA A 121 1.63 4.97 3.69
C ALA A 121 1.62 4.10 4.95
N ASN A 122 2.09 2.85 4.84
CA ASN A 122 2.28 1.96 5.98
C ASN A 122 3.34 2.48 6.95
N LEU A 123 4.44 3.04 6.45
CA LEU A 123 5.46 3.70 7.28
C LEU A 123 4.91 4.91 8.03
N GLN A 124 4.19 5.79 7.33
CA GLN A 124 3.55 6.97 7.91
C GLN A 124 2.54 6.56 9.00
N ALA A 125 1.70 5.56 8.72
CA ALA A 125 0.78 5.01 9.70
C ALA A 125 1.52 4.38 10.90
N SER A 126 2.64 3.70 10.66
CA SER A 126 3.49 3.08 11.71
C SER A 126 4.08 4.14 12.63
N LEU A 127 4.67 5.18 12.05
CA LEU A 127 5.26 6.29 12.77
C LEU A 127 4.21 7.09 13.54
N LEU A 128 3.04 7.35 12.96
CA LEU A 128 1.95 8.05 13.66
C LEU A 128 1.41 7.22 14.84
N SER A 129 1.31 5.90 14.67
CA SER A 129 0.88 4.99 15.74
C SER A 129 1.91 4.92 16.87
N SER A 130 3.21 4.81 16.53
CA SER A 130 4.29 4.69 17.53
C SER A 130 4.53 6.00 18.29
N GLN A 131 4.42 7.16 17.65
CA GLN A 131 4.57 8.46 18.30
C GLN A 131 3.51 8.68 19.39
N LYS A 132 2.29 8.18 19.20
CA LYS A 132 1.23 8.27 20.22
C LYS A 132 1.57 7.45 21.47
N VAL A 133 2.34 6.37 21.33
CA VAL A 133 2.70 5.48 22.43
C VAL A 133 3.98 5.93 23.12
N LEU A 134 5.01 6.36 22.38
CA LEU A 134 6.31 6.74 22.96
C LEU A 134 6.40 8.19 23.45
N ASN A 135 5.45 9.06 23.10
CA ASN A 135 5.47 10.50 23.38
C ASN A 135 6.77 11.22 22.94
N LYS A 136 7.58 10.59 22.08
CA LYS A 136 8.81 11.12 21.49
C LYS A 136 8.63 11.23 19.98
N HIS A 137 8.91 12.42 19.44
CA HIS A 137 8.84 12.68 18.01
C HIS A 137 10.18 12.32 17.35
N THR A 138 10.30 11.10 16.84
CA THR A 138 11.51 10.66 16.14
C THR A 138 11.69 11.35 14.78
N LEU A 139 10.60 11.72 14.07
CA LEU A 139 10.66 12.40 12.77
C LEU A 139 9.47 13.36 12.57
N PRO A 140 9.72 14.64 12.20
CA PRO A 140 8.66 15.58 11.84
C PRO A 140 7.94 15.17 10.54
N PRO A 141 6.61 15.37 10.42
CA PRO A 141 5.83 15.03 9.22
C PRO A 141 6.36 15.64 7.92
N ARG A 142 6.93 16.85 7.98
CA ARG A 142 7.51 17.54 6.82
C ARG A 142 8.66 16.75 6.21
N TRP A 143 9.56 16.23 7.06
CA TRP A 143 10.68 15.41 6.63
C TRP A 143 10.21 14.09 6.03
N LEU A 144 9.20 13.45 6.64
CA LEU A 144 8.68 12.20 6.12
C LEU A 144 8.00 12.37 4.75
N ASN A 145 7.25 13.46 4.55
CA ASN A 145 6.69 13.82 3.24
C ASN A 145 7.78 14.17 2.22
N ALA A 146 8.81 14.92 2.64
CA ALA A 146 9.93 15.28 1.77
C ALA A 146 10.74 14.05 1.33
N ILE A 147 11.01 13.11 2.24
CA ILE A 147 11.66 11.82 1.91
C ILE A 147 10.77 11.01 0.98
N TYR A 148 9.46 10.97 1.24
CA TYR A 148 8.51 10.22 0.44
C TYR A 148 8.42 10.73 -1.00
N THR A 149 8.19 12.03 -1.20
CA THR A 149 8.05 12.62 -2.55
C THR A 149 9.42 12.83 -3.19
N GLY A 150 10.36 13.44 -2.47
CA GLY A 150 11.69 13.74 -2.97
C GLY A 150 12.51 12.48 -3.25
N GLY A 151 12.47 11.50 -2.35
CA GLY A 151 13.13 10.20 -2.56
C GLY A 151 12.58 9.47 -3.79
N LEU A 152 11.26 9.44 -3.97
CA LEU A 152 10.64 8.84 -5.16
C LEU A 152 11.06 9.56 -6.44
N THR A 153 10.97 10.89 -6.46
CA THR A 153 11.30 11.69 -7.63
C THR A 153 12.77 11.52 -8.00
N ILE A 154 13.69 11.57 -7.03
CA ILE A 154 15.13 11.36 -7.26
C ILE A 154 15.36 9.94 -7.81
N LEU A 155 14.81 8.91 -7.17
CA LEU A 155 14.97 7.53 -7.63
C LEU A 155 14.42 7.31 -9.04
N LEU A 156 13.24 7.87 -9.36
CA LEU A 156 12.65 7.80 -10.69
C LEU A 156 13.51 8.52 -11.73
N VAL A 157 13.93 9.75 -11.46
CA VAL A 157 14.76 10.53 -12.39
C VAL A 157 16.08 9.83 -12.66
N VAL A 158 16.77 9.37 -11.62
CA VAL A 158 18.03 8.63 -11.75
C VAL A 158 17.81 7.33 -12.54
N SER A 159 16.80 6.55 -12.17
CA SER A 159 16.52 5.26 -12.84
C SER A 159 16.15 5.45 -14.31
N ILE A 160 15.29 6.42 -14.63
CA ILE A 160 14.90 6.72 -16.02
C ILE A 160 16.12 7.18 -16.82
N THR A 161 16.92 8.09 -16.26
CA THR A 161 18.11 8.63 -16.94
C THR A 161 19.10 7.51 -17.25
N LEU A 162 19.43 6.68 -16.27
CA LEU A 162 20.34 5.54 -16.46
C LEU A 162 19.80 4.53 -17.48
N ASN A 163 18.50 4.20 -17.44
CA ASN A 163 17.88 3.29 -18.41
C ASN A 163 17.87 3.87 -19.83
N VAL A 164 17.65 5.18 -19.99
CA VAL A 164 17.74 5.85 -21.29
C VAL A 164 19.17 5.79 -21.84
N HIS A 165 20.18 6.03 -20.99
CA HIS A 165 21.58 5.91 -21.39
C HIS A 165 21.96 4.47 -21.75
N ALA A 166 21.56 3.49 -20.95
CA ALA A 166 21.78 2.06 -21.25
C ALA A 166 21.10 1.67 -22.57
N SER A 167 19.85 2.09 -22.78
CA SER A 167 19.09 1.81 -24.01
C SER A 167 19.73 2.44 -25.25
N ARG A 168 20.22 3.68 -25.14
CA ARG A 168 20.96 4.34 -26.24
C ARG A 168 22.26 3.63 -26.56
N ALA A 169 23.00 3.19 -25.55
CA ALA A 169 24.23 2.43 -25.73
C ALA A 169 23.96 1.10 -26.41
N TRP A 170 22.93 0.38 -25.96
CA TRP A 170 22.49 -0.88 -26.57
C TRP A 170 22.05 -0.69 -28.03
N ALA A 171 21.35 0.40 -28.35
CA ALA A 171 21.01 0.72 -29.73
C ALA A 171 22.27 0.97 -30.60
N GLY A 172 23.32 1.54 -30.01
CA GLY A 172 24.64 1.67 -30.65
C GLY A 172 25.29 0.30 -30.92
N VAL A 173 25.32 -0.58 -29.92
CA VAL A 173 25.78 -1.98 -30.05
C VAL A 173 25.04 -2.68 -31.18
N TRP A 174 23.71 -2.58 -31.21
CA TRP A 174 22.88 -3.21 -32.24
C TRP A 174 23.18 -2.65 -33.64
N ARG A 175 23.31 -1.33 -33.77
CA ARG A 175 23.60 -0.69 -35.07
C ARG A 175 24.96 -1.09 -35.61
N SER A 176 26.02 -0.99 -34.80
CA SER A 176 27.37 -1.42 -35.21
C SER A 176 27.38 -2.91 -35.53
N GLY A 177 26.69 -3.73 -34.74
CA GLY A 177 26.52 -5.15 -35.01
C GLY A 177 25.87 -5.46 -36.37
N LEU A 178 24.81 -4.73 -36.74
CA LEU A 178 24.18 -4.85 -38.06
C LEU A 178 25.11 -4.40 -39.19
N ILE A 179 25.87 -3.32 -39.00
CA ILE A 179 26.83 -2.83 -40.01
C ILE A 179 27.94 -3.87 -40.20
N ILE A 180 28.55 -4.36 -39.11
CA ILE A 180 29.58 -5.40 -39.17
C ILE A 180 29.01 -6.64 -39.86
N SER A 181 27.83 -7.13 -39.47
CA SER A 181 27.22 -8.29 -40.12
C SER A 181 27.02 -8.08 -41.62
N LYS A 182 26.55 -6.91 -42.05
CA LYS A 182 26.39 -6.60 -43.48
C LYS A 182 27.72 -6.53 -44.22
N THR A 183 28.72 -5.86 -43.64
CA THR A 183 30.08 -5.76 -44.18
C THR A 183 30.74 -7.13 -44.28
N LEU A 184 30.54 -8.00 -43.28
CA LEU A 184 31.04 -9.36 -43.29
C LEU A 184 30.32 -10.25 -44.32
N MET A 185 29.02 -10.09 -44.56
CA MET A 185 28.35 -10.82 -45.64
C MET A 185 28.82 -10.38 -47.03
N LEU A 186 29.14 -9.09 -47.22
CA LEU A 186 29.69 -8.58 -48.48
C LEU A 186 31.13 -9.05 -48.70
N GLY A 187 31.98 -8.96 -47.67
CA GLY A 187 33.35 -9.43 -47.76
C GLY A 187 33.47 -10.94 -48.00
N GLU A 188 32.54 -11.75 -47.50
CA GLU A 188 32.51 -13.20 -47.77
C GLU A 188 32.30 -13.48 -49.27
N GLN A 189 31.45 -12.68 -49.94
CA GLN A 189 31.22 -12.78 -51.38
C GLN A 189 32.46 -12.35 -52.18
N GLU A 190 33.15 -11.28 -51.76
CA GLU A 190 34.35 -10.78 -52.43
C GLU A 190 35.57 -11.70 -52.24
N VAL A 191 35.72 -12.31 -51.05
CA VAL A 191 36.76 -13.32 -50.78
C VAL A 191 36.58 -14.54 -51.70
N ALA A 192 35.34 -14.94 -51.99
CA ALA A 192 35.07 -16.05 -52.92
C ALA A 192 35.51 -15.74 -54.36
N VAL A 193 35.57 -14.46 -54.74
CA VAL A 193 36.04 -13.98 -56.05
C VAL A 193 37.55 -13.72 -56.07
N GLY A 194 38.17 -13.56 -54.89
CA GLY A 194 39.59 -13.29 -54.73
C GLY A 194 39.97 -11.80 -54.83
N ASP A 195 38.99 -10.89 -54.74
CA ASP A 195 39.17 -9.44 -54.88
C ASP A 195 38.53 -8.72 -53.68
N LEU A 196 39.08 -8.94 -52.48
CA LEU A 196 38.57 -8.32 -51.25
C LEU A 196 38.91 -6.84 -51.20
N ASP A 197 37.90 -5.97 -51.16
CA ASP A 197 38.10 -4.53 -51.03
C ASP A 197 38.70 -4.19 -49.65
N PRO A 198 39.90 -3.56 -49.59
CA PRO A 198 40.49 -3.12 -48.33
C PRO A 198 39.61 -2.12 -47.55
N SER A 199 38.70 -1.41 -48.23
CA SER A 199 37.78 -0.48 -47.59
C SER A 199 36.76 -1.18 -46.67
N LEU A 200 36.31 -2.39 -47.03
CA LEU A 200 35.40 -3.19 -46.20
C LEU A 200 36.08 -3.70 -44.94
N VAL A 201 37.36 -4.07 -45.04
CA VAL A 201 38.16 -4.52 -43.88
C VAL A 201 38.35 -3.36 -42.90
N GLU A 202 38.68 -2.17 -43.39
CA GLU A 202 38.85 -0.99 -42.53
C GLU A 202 37.54 -0.52 -41.91
N LEU A 203 36.42 -0.61 -42.64
CA LEU A 203 35.09 -0.34 -42.12
C LEU A 203 34.70 -1.33 -41.01
N ALA A 204 34.91 -2.63 -41.24
CA ALA A 204 34.63 -3.66 -40.24
C ALA A 204 35.48 -3.45 -38.98
N ARG A 205 36.78 -3.15 -39.15
CA ARG A 205 37.68 -2.82 -38.04
C ARG A 205 37.19 -1.61 -37.24
N THR A 206 36.85 -0.53 -37.92
CA THR A 206 36.33 0.71 -37.29
C THR A 206 35.07 0.42 -36.49
N GLU A 207 34.13 -0.34 -37.05
CA GLU A 207 32.88 -0.69 -36.37
C GLU A 207 33.09 -1.65 -35.20
N VAL A 208 34.08 -2.55 -35.25
CA VAL A 208 34.46 -3.40 -34.10
C VAL A 208 34.96 -2.54 -32.93
N TYR A 209 35.75 -1.49 -33.19
CA TYR A 209 36.15 -0.55 -32.14
C TYR A 209 34.96 0.25 -31.58
N ASN A 210 34.04 0.69 -32.44
CA ASN A 210 32.81 1.37 -32.00
C ASN A 210 31.95 0.43 -31.14
N LEU A 211 31.83 -0.83 -31.54
CA LEU A 211 31.12 -1.88 -30.82
C LEU A 211 31.69 -2.10 -29.41
N ASP A 212 33.01 -2.24 -29.28
CA ASP A 212 33.68 -2.40 -27.97
C ASP A 212 33.41 -1.23 -27.02
N SER A 213 33.48 0.00 -27.55
CA SER A 213 33.18 1.22 -26.80
C SER A 213 31.73 1.25 -26.31
N HIS A 214 30.78 0.93 -27.19
CA HIS A 214 29.36 0.88 -26.85
C HIS A 214 29.04 -0.23 -25.82
N ILE A 215 29.62 -1.42 -25.95
CA ILE A 215 29.47 -2.52 -24.99
C ILE A 215 30.02 -2.13 -23.63
N THR A 216 31.21 -1.53 -23.58
CA THR A 216 31.84 -1.12 -22.31
C THR A 216 31.02 -0.06 -21.59
N PHE A 217 30.47 0.92 -22.34
CA PHE A 217 29.59 1.92 -21.77
C PHE A 217 28.27 1.30 -21.29
N PHE A 218 27.68 0.40 -22.08
CA PHE A 218 26.47 -0.33 -21.72
C PHE A 218 26.64 -1.12 -20.41
N ASP A 219 27.71 -1.92 -20.29
CA ASP A 219 28.02 -2.71 -19.07
C ASP A 219 28.13 -1.82 -17.83
N ARG A 220 28.79 -0.65 -17.94
CA ARG A 220 28.88 0.32 -16.83
C ARG A 220 27.52 0.92 -16.47
N ALA A 221 26.74 1.33 -17.47
CA ALA A 221 25.42 1.90 -17.27
C ALA A 221 24.48 0.89 -16.61
N GLU A 222 24.51 -0.37 -17.04
CA GLU A 222 23.69 -1.43 -16.50
C GLU A 222 24.08 -1.83 -15.08
N LYS A 223 25.38 -1.87 -14.75
CA LYS A 223 25.84 -2.02 -13.36
C LYS A 223 25.33 -0.90 -12.46
N ALA A 224 25.33 0.34 -12.96
CA ALA A 224 24.78 1.48 -12.22
C ALA A 224 23.26 1.32 -12.01
N VAL A 225 22.51 0.91 -13.03
CA VAL A 225 21.08 0.58 -12.92
C VAL A 225 20.85 -0.53 -11.88
N GLY A 226 21.62 -1.62 -11.94
CA GLY A 226 21.59 -2.71 -10.97
C GLY A 226 21.85 -2.22 -9.54
N GLY A 227 22.85 -1.37 -9.34
CA GLY A 227 23.15 -0.72 -8.06
C GLY A 227 21.98 0.12 -7.52
N CYS A 228 21.35 0.92 -8.38
CA CYS A 228 20.15 1.69 -8.01
C CYS A 228 19.00 0.78 -7.59
N TYR A 229 18.77 -0.33 -8.29
CA TYR A 229 17.76 -1.32 -7.91
C TYR A 229 18.06 -1.97 -6.56
N ILE A 230 19.32 -2.38 -6.31
CA ILE A 230 19.73 -2.98 -5.03
C ILE A 230 19.41 -2.03 -3.87
N VAL A 231 19.84 -0.77 -3.96
CA VAL A 231 19.59 0.24 -2.91
C VAL A 231 18.08 0.46 -2.72
N THR A 232 17.34 0.63 -3.82
CA THR A 232 15.89 0.85 -3.78
C THR A 232 15.15 -0.31 -3.11
N MET A 233 15.49 -1.55 -3.48
CA MET A 233 14.84 -2.74 -2.93
C MET A 233 15.23 -2.98 -1.47
N ALA A 234 16.48 -2.72 -1.09
CA ALA A 234 16.91 -2.78 0.32
C ALA A 234 16.13 -1.76 1.17
N CYS A 235 15.96 -0.52 0.68
CA CYS A 235 15.13 0.48 1.34
C CYS A 235 13.67 0.02 1.46
N LEU A 236 13.08 -0.53 0.39
CA LEU A 236 11.71 -1.05 0.42
C LEU A 236 11.54 -2.19 1.44
N ILE A 237 12.49 -3.12 1.52
CA ILE A 237 12.46 -4.20 2.51
C ILE A 237 12.50 -3.61 3.93
N ALA A 238 13.43 -2.68 4.21
CA ALA A 238 13.54 -2.04 5.52
C ALA A 238 12.24 -1.31 5.91
N ILE A 239 11.64 -0.57 4.97
CA ILE A 239 10.37 0.15 5.19
C ILE A 239 9.23 -0.84 5.49
N ASN A 240 9.15 -1.95 4.76
CA ASN A 240 8.10 -2.95 4.98
C ASN A 240 8.29 -3.72 6.29
N VAL A 241 9.52 -3.95 6.74
CA VAL A 241 9.81 -4.49 8.09
C VAL A 241 9.28 -3.54 9.17
N ILE A 242 9.49 -2.22 9.01
CA ILE A 242 8.91 -1.21 9.91
C ILE A 242 7.37 -1.22 9.82
N GLY A 243 6.81 -1.39 8.63
CA GLY A 243 5.36 -1.55 8.42
C GLY A 243 4.78 -2.79 9.12
N LEU A 244 5.52 -3.89 9.18
CA LEU A 244 5.10 -5.10 9.88
C LEU A 244 4.96 -4.87 11.39
N SER A 245 5.81 -4.03 11.99
CA SER A 245 5.68 -3.66 13.41
C SER A 245 4.36 -2.94 13.72
N LEU A 246 3.81 -2.17 12.77
CA LEU A 246 2.48 -1.57 12.89
C LEU A 246 1.40 -2.65 12.90
N VAL A 247 1.49 -3.64 12.02
CA VAL A 247 0.52 -4.75 11.98
C VAL A 247 0.50 -5.49 13.33
N LEU A 248 1.66 -5.74 13.91
CA LEU A 248 1.76 -6.35 15.25
C LEU A 248 1.11 -5.47 16.33
N THR A 249 1.28 -4.15 16.24
CA THR A 249 0.66 -3.19 17.16
C THR A 249 -0.86 -3.16 16.98
N LEU A 250 -1.35 -3.14 15.74
CA LEU A 250 -2.78 -3.21 15.41
C LEU A 250 -3.39 -4.51 15.92
N ARG A 251 -2.73 -5.65 15.73
CA ARG A 251 -3.18 -6.95 16.27
C ARG A 251 -3.34 -6.92 17.77
N ARG A 252 -2.39 -6.33 18.50
CA ARG A 252 -2.49 -6.17 19.96
C ARG A 252 -3.68 -5.31 20.34
N GLN A 253 -3.90 -4.18 19.66
CA GLN A 253 -5.05 -3.30 19.92
C GLN A 253 -6.39 -3.97 19.59
N ILE A 254 -6.48 -4.69 18.46
CA ILE A 254 -7.67 -5.45 18.06
C ILE A 254 -7.97 -6.53 19.10
N SER A 255 -6.95 -7.26 19.54
CA SER A 255 -7.10 -8.31 20.56
C SER A 255 -7.60 -7.72 21.88
N PHE A 256 -7.00 -6.63 22.35
CA PHE A 256 -7.43 -5.92 23.56
C PHE A 256 -8.87 -5.41 23.46
N ASN A 257 -9.22 -4.74 22.36
CA ASN A 257 -10.58 -4.23 22.14
C ASN A 257 -11.60 -5.35 22.02
N THR A 258 -11.23 -6.48 21.41
CA THR A 258 -12.10 -7.66 21.31
C THR A 258 -12.35 -8.29 22.68
N GLN A 259 -11.31 -8.39 23.52
CA GLN A 259 -11.43 -8.88 24.90
C GLN A 259 -12.32 -7.96 25.74
N ARG A 260 -12.09 -6.64 25.66
CA ARG A 260 -12.92 -5.64 26.34
C ARG A 260 -14.38 -5.71 25.90
N PHE A 261 -14.63 -5.78 24.59
CA PHE A 261 -15.97 -5.91 24.04
C PHE A 261 -16.66 -7.20 24.52
N ALA A 262 -15.95 -8.33 24.56
CA ALA A 262 -16.49 -9.58 25.08
C ALA A 262 -16.85 -9.49 26.57
N ALA A 263 -16.05 -8.78 27.36
CA ALA A 263 -16.34 -8.52 28.77
C ALA A 263 -17.59 -7.63 28.93
N GLU A 264 -17.71 -6.54 28.16
CA GLU A 264 -18.87 -5.63 28.17
C GLU A 264 -20.16 -6.34 27.74
N VAL A 265 -20.11 -7.21 26.72
CA VAL A 265 -21.25 -8.05 26.32
C VAL A 265 -21.67 -8.98 27.47
N LYS A 266 -20.70 -9.58 28.17
CA LYS A 266 -20.96 -10.49 29.29
C LYS A 266 -21.56 -9.77 30.49
N THR A 267 -21.09 -8.55 30.81
CA THR A 267 -21.66 -7.73 31.88
C THR A 267 -23.08 -7.28 31.53
N ASN A 268 -23.32 -6.83 30.31
CA ASN A 268 -24.64 -6.39 29.86
C ASN A 268 -25.65 -7.56 29.83
N ALA A 269 -25.20 -8.76 29.45
CA ALA A 269 -26.01 -9.97 29.52
C ALA A 269 -26.41 -10.31 30.98
N ARG A 270 -25.46 -10.23 31.91
CA ARG A 270 -25.73 -10.45 33.35
C ARG A 270 -26.68 -9.40 33.94
N MET A 271 -26.47 -8.12 33.63
CA MET A 271 -27.37 -7.05 34.08
C MET A 271 -28.78 -7.23 33.53
N SER A 272 -28.91 -7.66 32.28
CA SER A 272 -30.23 -7.93 31.70
C SER A 272 -30.93 -9.11 32.37
N ALA A 273 -30.19 -10.20 32.66
CA ALA A 273 -30.74 -11.36 33.35
C ALA A 273 -31.18 -11.02 34.79
N ALA A 274 -30.44 -10.14 35.47
CA ALA A 274 -30.82 -9.65 36.80
C ALA A 274 -32.10 -8.79 36.76
N HIS A 275 -32.29 -7.97 35.72
CA HIS A 275 -33.49 -7.14 35.58
C HIS A 275 -34.76 -7.91 35.20
N THR A 276 -34.64 -9.02 34.47
CA THR A 276 -35.81 -9.81 34.06
C THR A 276 -36.44 -10.62 35.19
N GLY A 277 -35.91 -10.57 36.42
CA GLY A 277 -36.54 -11.20 37.60
C GLY A 277 -36.60 -12.73 37.57
N ASP A 278 -36.16 -13.35 36.49
CA ASP A 278 -36.16 -14.81 36.26
C ASP A 278 -35.02 -15.51 37.02
N ALA A 279 -34.84 -15.16 38.29
CA ALA A 279 -33.86 -15.76 39.19
C ALA A 279 -34.12 -17.26 39.41
N ALA A 280 -35.33 -17.74 39.11
CA ALA A 280 -35.71 -19.15 39.23
C ALA A 280 -35.10 -20.05 38.13
N GLY A 281 -34.81 -19.52 36.92
CA GLY A 281 -34.26 -20.33 35.82
C GLY A 281 -32.72 -20.34 35.72
N ALA A 282 -32.03 -19.45 36.43
CA ALA A 282 -30.57 -19.30 36.32
C ALA A 282 -29.77 -20.34 37.13
N MET A 283 -30.43 -21.10 38.02
CA MET A 283 -29.78 -22.15 38.81
C MET A 283 -29.67 -23.50 38.06
N GLU A 284 -30.41 -23.69 36.97
CA GLU A 284 -30.49 -24.98 36.27
C GLU A 284 -29.49 -25.11 35.10
N MET A 285 -28.95 -24.00 34.59
CA MET A 285 -27.92 -24.03 33.52
C MET A 285 -26.48 -24.25 34.03
N GLY A 286 -26.35 -24.57 35.32
CA GLY A 286 -25.12 -25.00 35.99
C GLY A 286 -24.96 -26.51 36.12
N VAL A 287 -25.85 -27.33 35.56
CA VAL A 287 -25.66 -28.79 35.46
C VAL A 287 -24.67 -29.08 34.33
N THR A 288 -23.40 -28.78 34.58
CA THR A 288 -22.32 -29.59 34.02
C THR A 288 -22.52 -31.00 34.55
N THR A 289 -22.75 -31.95 33.65
CA THR A 289 -22.46 -33.39 33.79
C THR A 289 -21.52 -33.67 34.97
N ALA A 290 -22.10 -34.06 36.10
CA ALA A 290 -21.42 -34.48 37.32
C ALA A 290 -21.57 -36.00 37.49
N ASP A 291 -21.27 -36.75 36.44
CA ASP A 291 -21.34 -38.22 36.45
C ASP A 291 -19.95 -38.87 36.46
N ASP A 292 -18.89 -38.13 36.83
CA ASP A 292 -17.55 -38.72 36.78
C ASP A 292 -16.57 -38.15 37.81
N ILE A 293 -16.98 -37.95 39.07
CA ILE A 293 -16.05 -37.94 40.23
C ILE A 293 -16.77 -38.53 41.44
N GLN A 294 -16.74 -39.87 41.54
CA GLN A 294 -16.98 -40.57 42.79
C GLN A 294 -15.68 -40.55 43.60
N GLY A 295 -15.67 -39.80 44.71
CA GLY A 295 -14.68 -39.97 45.77
C GLY A 295 -13.79 -38.76 46.04
N GLN A 296 -14.28 -37.81 46.84
CA GLN A 296 -13.49 -37.22 47.93
C GLN A 296 -14.35 -36.35 48.86
N GLY A 297 -14.42 -36.80 50.12
CA GLY A 297 -14.30 -35.97 51.32
C GLY A 297 -15.16 -34.72 51.46
N ILE A 298 -16.22 -34.85 52.24
CA ILE A 298 -16.98 -33.77 52.87
C ILE A 298 -16.02 -32.82 53.64
N ARG A 299 -15.96 -31.55 53.23
CA ARG A 299 -15.61 -30.44 54.13
C ARG A 299 -16.66 -29.34 53.99
N THR A 300 -17.48 -29.24 55.02
CA THR A 300 -18.40 -28.15 55.30
C THR A 300 -17.60 -26.85 55.50
N PHE A 301 -17.85 -25.85 54.65
CA PHE A 301 -17.41 -24.48 54.90
C PHE A 301 -18.62 -23.59 55.22
N GLN A 302 -18.57 -23.03 56.41
CA GLN A 302 -19.58 -22.20 57.05
C GLN A 302 -19.61 -20.81 56.40
N ARG A 303 -20.80 -20.41 55.98
CA ARG A 303 -21.10 -19.13 55.32
C ARG A 303 -21.09 -17.99 56.35
N SER A 304 -20.10 -17.10 56.28
CA SER A 304 -20.15 -15.83 56.99
C SER A 304 -20.78 -14.77 56.09
N ARG A 305 -21.89 -14.20 56.56
CA ARG A 305 -22.71 -13.18 55.91
C ARG A 305 -22.29 -11.84 56.48
N SER A 306 -21.69 -10.99 55.67
CA SER A 306 -21.45 -9.58 56.01
C SER A 306 -22.20 -8.71 55.00
N ASP A 307 -23.26 -8.07 55.50
CA ASP A 307 -24.01 -7.02 54.84
C ASP A 307 -23.13 -5.78 54.64
N VAL A 308 -23.08 -5.24 53.43
CA VAL A 308 -22.70 -3.84 53.19
C VAL A 308 -23.68 -3.24 52.17
N ARG A 309 -24.39 -2.22 52.65
CA ARG A 309 -25.32 -1.37 51.93
C ARG A 309 -24.60 -0.07 51.59
N GLN A 310 -24.50 0.29 50.31
CA GLN A 310 -24.34 1.67 49.81
C GLN A 310 -24.53 1.64 48.28
N GLN A 311 -25.65 2.15 47.76
CA GLN A 311 -25.98 3.55 47.44
C GLN A 311 -25.68 3.86 45.97
N ALA A 312 -26.75 4.16 45.23
CA ALA A 312 -26.76 4.42 43.81
C ALA A 312 -26.75 5.93 43.52
N SER A 313 -25.88 6.36 42.60
CA SER A 313 -25.91 7.54 41.71
C SER A 313 -24.50 7.60 41.09
N GLY A 314 -24.21 7.71 39.80
CA GLY A 314 -24.82 8.39 38.66
C GLY A 314 -23.71 8.48 37.58
N GLU A 315 -24.13 8.47 36.31
CA GLU A 315 -23.44 8.83 35.04
C GLU A 315 -22.07 8.22 34.63
N PRO A 316 -21.93 7.77 33.37
CA PRO A 316 -20.63 7.41 32.79
C PRO A 316 -19.91 8.66 32.23
N ILE A 317 -18.88 9.10 32.94
CA ILE A 317 -17.92 10.12 32.50
C ILE A 317 -17.07 9.58 31.35
N LEU A 318 -17.07 10.30 30.23
CA LEU A 318 -16.19 10.09 29.08
C LEU A 318 -14.79 10.63 29.45
N VAL A 319 -13.86 9.75 29.82
CA VAL A 319 -12.50 10.15 30.20
C VAL A 319 -11.70 10.51 28.94
N ALA A 320 -11.65 11.80 28.63
CA ALA A 320 -10.58 12.41 27.86
C ALA A 320 -9.38 12.62 28.78
N PHE A 321 -8.19 12.15 28.39
CA PHE A 321 -6.95 12.46 29.09
C PHE A 321 -6.66 13.96 28.96
N SER A 322 -6.86 14.72 30.05
CA SER A 322 -6.31 16.06 30.23
C SER A 322 -5.04 15.95 31.05
N SER A 323 -3.88 16.19 30.43
CA SER A 323 -2.62 16.37 31.14
C SER A 323 -2.26 17.85 31.13
N GLY A 324 -2.65 18.55 32.19
CA GLY A 324 -2.07 19.85 32.51
C GLY A 324 -0.64 19.63 33.02
N ILE A 325 0.35 20.19 32.33
CA ILE A 325 1.70 20.37 32.86
C ILE A 325 2.08 21.83 32.62
N HIS A 326 2.38 22.49 33.73
CA HIS A 326 2.97 23.81 33.82
C HIS A 326 4.24 23.89 32.96
N SER A 327 4.29 24.86 32.04
CA SER A 327 5.52 25.21 31.33
C SER A 327 6.32 26.15 32.22
N GLU A 328 7.43 25.66 32.77
CA GLU A 328 8.48 26.52 33.30
C GLU A 328 9.26 27.13 32.12
N ASP A 329 9.48 28.43 32.23
CA ASP A 329 10.28 29.28 31.36
C ASP A 329 11.77 29.11 31.73
N PRO A 330 12.68 28.96 30.75
CA PRO A 330 13.92 29.69 30.90
C PRO A 330 14.36 30.35 29.59
N SER A 331 14.12 31.65 29.53
CA SER A 331 14.98 32.58 28.80
C SER A 331 16.37 32.63 29.46
N LYS A 332 17.40 32.26 28.69
CA LYS A 332 18.74 32.87 28.70
C LYS A 332 19.54 32.35 27.50
N GLY A 333 19.98 33.30 26.68
CA GLY A 333 20.77 33.07 25.47
C GLY A 333 22.27 32.92 25.74
N PRO A 334 23.14 33.29 24.78
CA PRO A 334 24.02 32.32 24.14
C PRO A 334 25.52 32.63 24.30
N GLU A 335 26.36 31.60 24.33
CA GLU A 335 27.83 31.59 24.17
C GLU A 335 28.24 30.10 24.13
N SER A 336 29.25 29.58 23.46
CA SER A 336 30.21 30.03 22.46
C SER A 336 30.91 28.75 21.95
N ALA A 337 31.35 28.77 20.70
CA ALA A 337 32.53 28.11 20.13
C ALA A 337 33.02 26.73 20.65
N GLU A 338 33.13 25.81 19.68
CA GLU A 338 34.38 25.09 19.36
C GLU A 338 34.90 24.02 20.35
N ARG A 339 34.84 22.75 19.93
CA ARG A 339 36.01 21.88 19.72
C ARG A 339 35.57 20.45 19.39
N THR A 340 35.99 20.00 18.22
CA THR A 340 35.97 18.62 17.75
C THR A 340 37.07 17.82 18.45
N ASP A 341 36.69 16.74 19.13
CA ASP A 341 37.54 15.57 19.36
C ASP A 341 36.61 14.35 19.56
N TRP A 342 36.57 13.47 18.54
CA TRP A 342 35.91 12.18 18.60
C TRP A 342 36.91 11.12 18.18
N VAL A 343 37.59 10.51 19.15
CA VAL A 343 38.31 9.24 19.01
C VAL A 343 38.16 8.45 20.32
N ASP A 344 37.68 7.22 20.16
CA ASP A 344 37.79 6.03 21.01
C ASP A 344 37.30 6.06 22.47
N ASP A 345 36.04 5.62 22.69
CA ASP A 345 35.72 4.64 23.75
C ASP A 345 34.25 4.17 23.72
N ILE A 346 33.91 3.21 22.85
CA ILE A 346 32.66 2.42 22.98
C ILE A 346 32.96 0.96 22.62
N THR A 347 33.55 0.20 23.53
CA THR A 347 33.38 -1.27 23.62
C THR A 347 33.77 -1.78 25.01
N ARG A 348 33.10 -1.34 26.07
CA ARG A 348 32.96 -2.15 27.30
C ARG A 348 31.91 -1.61 28.27
N SER A 349 31.21 -2.54 28.91
CA SER A 349 30.41 -2.38 30.12
C SER A 349 28.93 -2.01 29.96
N THR A 350 28.08 -3.05 29.83
CA THR A 350 26.70 -3.00 30.37
C THR A 350 26.17 -4.39 30.73
N THR A 351 27.05 -5.26 31.27
CA THR A 351 26.67 -6.63 31.69
C THR A 351 26.99 -6.94 33.15
N SER A 352 27.32 -5.95 33.97
CA SER A 352 27.77 -6.20 35.36
C SER A 352 27.13 -5.28 36.40
N GLN A 353 25.85 -4.94 36.26
CA GLN A 353 25.15 -4.18 37.30
C GLN A 353 23.68 -4.58 37.47
N MET A 354 23.41 -5.88 37.50
CA MET A 354 22.04 -6.38 37.71
C MET A 354 21.96 -7.66 38.56
N ASN A 355 22.97 -7.94 39.38
CA ASN A 355 22.99 -9.14 40.25
C ASN A 355 22.90 -8.88 41.76
N ASP A 356 22.89 -7.62 42.22
CA ASP A 356 22.75 -7.33 43.64
C ASP A 356 21.41 -6.66 43.92
N ILE A 357 20.36 -7.46 44.05
CA ILE A 357 19.17 -7.30 44.93
C ILE A 357 18.35 -8.60 44.75
N VAL A 358 18.77 -9.66 45.44
CA VAL A 358 17.94 -10.85 45.69
C VAL A 358 17.87 -11.03 47.20
N LYS A 359 16.80 -10.52 47.82
CA LYS A 359 16.39 -10.94 49.15
C LYS A 359 15.56 -12.22 49.02
N PRO A 360 15.88 -13.32 49.70
CA PRO A 360 15.00 -14.46 49.80
C PRO A 360 13.99 -14.24 50.93
N GLY A 361 12.72 -14.58 50.69
CA GLY A 361 11.73 -14.70 51.77
C GLY A 361 10.56 -13.73 51.65
N GLY A 362 9.62 -14.05 50.75
CA GLY A 362 8.30 -13.45 50.70
C GLY A 362 7.45 -14.24 49.72
N GLU A 363 6.63 -15.16 50.22
CA GLU A 363 5.61 -15.85 49.43
C GLU A 363 4.67 -14.83 48.82
N LEU A 364 4.91 -14.47 47.56
CA LEU A 364 4.00 -13.66 46.77
C LEU A 364 2.72 -14.47 46.55
N PRO A 365 1.52 -13.87 46.73
CA PRO A 365 0.27 -14.54 46.47
C PRO A 365 0.26 -15.02 45.03
N MET A 366 0.02 -16.31 44.87
CA MET A 366 -0.01 -17.03 43.59
C MET A 366 -1.00 -16.31 42.65
N TYR A 367 -0.49 -15.48 41.74
CA TYR A 367 -1.29 -14.87 40.68
C TYR A 367 -1.92 -16.00 39.88
N SER A 368 -3.23 -16.17 40.04
CA SER A 368 -4.00 -17.18 39.33
C SER A 368 -3.80 -16.95 37.83
N ARG A 369 -3.09 -17.88 37.18
CA ARG A 369 -2.83 -17.86 35.74
C ARG A 369 -4.17 -17.60 35.03
N PRO A 370 -4.30 -16.52 34.24
CA PRO A 370 -5.55 -16.24 33.56
C PRO A 370 -5.92 -17.46 32.73
N GLN A 371 -7.08 -18.07 33.02
CA GLN A 371 -7.53 -19.21 32.25
C GLN A 371 -7.63 -18.80 30.77
N PRO A 372 -7.20 -19.66 29.83
CA PRO A 372 -7.29 -19.38 28.40
C PRO A 372 -8.75 -19.13 28.04
N VAL A 373 -9.09 -17.87 27.81
CA VAL A 373 -10.45 -17.47 27.46
C VAL A 373 -10.74 -18.05 26.08
N SER A 374 -11.68 -18.98 26.01
CA SER A 374 -12.16 -19.57 24.75
C SER A 374 -12.50 -18.46 23.75
N HIS A 375 -11.78 -18.41 22.63
CA HIS A 375 -11.97 -17.39 21.61
C HIS A 375 -13.42 -17.41 21.09
N MET A 376 -14.16 -16.34 21.39
CA MET A 376 -15.52 -16.20 20.93
C MET A 376 -15.52 -16.01 19.40
N SER A 377 -15.95 -17.04 18.67
CA SER A 377 -16.03 -17.02 17.20
C SER A 377 -16.89 -15.85 16.71
N ALA A 378 -16.48 -15.21 15.62
CA ALA A 378 -17.19 -14.09 14.98
C ALA A 378 -18.65 -14.44 14.59
N THR A 379 -18.97 -15.73 14.41
CA THR A 379 -20.33 -16.19 14.15
C THR A 379 -21.21 -16.16 15.41
N LYS A 380 -20.63 -16.41 16.59
CA LYS A 380 -21.33 -16.35 17.88
C LYS A 380 -21.65 -14.91 18.28
N THR A 381 -20.73 -13.96 18.06
CA THR A 381 -21.00 -12.52 18.28
C THR A 381 -22.12 -12.01 17.39
N LYS A 382 -22.13 -12.38 16.10
CA LYS A 382 -23.19 -11.96 15.17
C LYS A 382 -24.57 -12.46 15.61
N LYS A 383 -24.68 -13.74 16.01
CA LYS A 383 -25.94 -14.32 16.52
C LYS A 383 -26.39 -13.68 17.84
N ALA A 384 -25.47 -13.32 18.73
CA ALA A 384 -25.81 -12.65 19.98
C ALA A 384 -26.37 -11.23 19.79
N SER A 385 -25.87 -10.49 18.79
CA SER A 385 -26.37 -9.14 18.49
C SER A 385 -27.76 -9.11 17.85
N ALA A 386 -28.12 -10.12 17.04
CA ALA A 386 -29.36 -10.13 16.28
C ALA A 386 -30.63 -10.35 17.13
N LYS A 387 -30.49 -10.84 18.37
CA LYS A 387 -31.64 -11.27 19.20
C LYS A 387 -32.15 -10.20 20.19
N LYS A 388 -31.58 -8.99 20.23
CA LYS A 388 -31.95 -7.96 21.23
C LYS A 388 -32.36 -6.64 20.59
N THR A 389 -33.65 -6.30 20.71
CA THR A 389 -34.31 -5.11 20.14
C THR A 389 -34.36 -3.94 21.14
N GLY A 390 -33.23 -3.56 21.73
CA GLY A 390 -33.12 -2.39 22.62
C GLY A 390 -32.13 -1.35 22.10
N ALA A 391 -32.24 -0.09 22.53
CA ALA A 391 -31.34 1.00 22.13
C ALA A 391 -29.84 0.70 22.39
N SER A 392 -29.53 -0.08 23.43
CA SER A 392 -28.17 -0.59 23.72
C SER A 392 -27.61 -1.51 22.62
N SER A 393 -28.46 -2.13 21.81
CA SER A 393 -28.07 -3.00 20.69
C SER A 393 -27.42 -2.23 19.54
N LYS A 394 -27.83 -0.98 19.29
CA LYS A 394 -27.30 -0.16 18.19
C LYS A 394 -25.82 0.16 18.39
N VAL A 395 -25.45 0.66 19.57
CA VAL A 395 -24.05 0.97 19.93
C VAL A 395 -23.18 -0.29 19.82
N LEU A 396 -23.69 -1.42 20.31
CA LEU A 396 -22.97 -2.70 20.28
C LEU A 396 -22.80 -3.24 18.85
N GLN A 397 -23.80 -3.02 17.99
CA GLN A 397 -23.76 -3.36 16.57
C GLN A 397 -22.75 -2.49 15.81
N GLU A 398 -22.73 -1.18 16.07
CA GLU A 398 -21.73 -0.26 15.49
C GLU A 398 -20.31 -0.64 15.89
N GLN A 399 -20.07 -0.95 17.17
CA GLN A 399 -18.78 -1.43 17.65
C GLN A 399 -18.37 -2.74 16.97
N ALA A 400 -19.28 -3.70 16.82
CA ALA A 400 -19.01 -4.95 16.12
C ALA A 400 -18.68 -4.74 14.63
N GLN A 401 -19.36 -3.81 13.96
CA GLN A 401 -19.06 -3.43 12.58
C GLN A 401 -17.67 -2.78 12.45
N ASN A 402 -17.30 -1.91 13.39
CA ASN A 402 -15.98 -1.30 13.43
C ASN A 402 -14.86 -2.34 13.63
N LEU A 403 -15.06 -3.33 14.49
CA LEU A 403 -14.11 -4.44 14.67
C LEU A 403 -13.98 -5.30 13.40
N LEU A 404 -15.08 -5.56 12.69
CA LEU A 404 -15.06 -6.28 11.42
C LEU A 404 -14.31 -5.51 10.32
N ALA A 405 -14.53 -4.20 10.23
CA ALA A 405 -13.83 -3.33 9.29
C ALA A 405 -12.32 -3.29 9.59
N LEU A 406 -11.95 -3.21 10.87
CA LEU A 406 -10.55 -3.20 11.29
C LEU A 406 -9.84 -4.53 10.97
N LYS A 407 -10.51 -5.66 11.16
CA LYS A 407 -9.97 -6.98 10.80
C LYS A 407 -9.78 -7.16 9.29
N LYS A 408 -10.69 -6.59 8.47
CA LYS A 408 -10.54 -6.56 7.01
C LYS A 408 -9.26 -5.79 6.63
N ILE A 409 -9.11 -4.57 7.16
CA ILE A 409 -7.95 -3.72 6.91
C ILE A 409 -6.66 -4.42 7.34
N GLU A 410 -6.66 -5.07 8.51
CA GLU A 410 -5.50 -5.85 8.98
C GLU A 410 -5.08 -6.92 7.96
N SER A 411 -6.05 -7.69 7.45
CA SER A 411 -5.78 -8.74 6.45
C SER A 411 -5.27 -8.15 5.14
N ASP A 412 -5.87 -7.07 4.65
CA ASP A 412 -5.47 -6.41 3.39
C ASP A 412 -4.03 -5.88 3.50
N VAL A 413 -3.69 -5.24 4.63
CA VAL A 413 -2.34 -4.71 4.89
C VAL A 413 -1.31 -5.84 4.98
N ILE A 414 -1.63 -6.98 5.60
CA ILE A 414 -0.72 -8.13 5.69
C ILE A 414 -0.43 -8.69 4.30
N VAL A 415 -1.47 -8.93 3.49
CA VAL A 415 -1.32 -9.45 2.12
C VAL A 415 -0.45 -8.52 1.30
N LEU A 416 -0.69 -7.21 1.42
CA LEU A 416 0.01 -6.19 0.66
C LEU A 416 1.49 -6.07 1.07
N ILE A 417 1.78 -5.95 2.38
CA ILE A 417 3.16 -5.90 2.89
C ILE A 417 3.92 -7.18 2.51
N GLY A 418 3.28 -8.34 2.65
CA GLY A 418 3.87 -9.62 2.27
C GLY A 418 4.24 -9.68 0.79
N ALA A 419 3.31 -9.31 -0.09
CA ALA A 419 3.53 -9.30 -1.54
C ALA A 419 4.64 -8.33 -1.95
N ILE A 420 4.64 -7.09 -1.43
CA ILE A 420 5.68 -6.11 -1.73
C ILE A 420 7.05 -6.58 -1.23
N THR A 421 7.11 -7.19 -0.04
CA THR A 421 8.36 -7.69 0.53
C THR A 421 8.94 -8.84 -0.31
N ILE A 422 8.11 -9.82 -0.69
CA ILE A 422 8.53 -10.93 -1.56
C ILE A 422 9.05 -10.39 -2.90
N LEU A 423 8.30 -9.48 -3.53
CA LEU A 423 8.71 -8.86 -4.78
C LEU A 423 10.05 -8.13 -4.61
N ALA A 424 10.20 -7.32 -3.56
CA ALA A 424 11.44 -6.59 -3.30
C ALA A 424 12.64 -7.52 -3.09
N PHE A 425 12.48 -8.68 -2.44
CA PHE A 425 13.54 -9.68 -2.33
C PHE A 425 13.93 -10.28 -3.68
N ILE A 426 12.94 -10.62 -4.53
CA ILE A 426 13.22 -11.14 -5.87
C ILE A 426 13.96 -10.09 -6.70
N LEU A 427 13.48 -8.84 -6.67
CA LEU A 427 14.11 -7.73 -7.40
C LEU A 427 15.50 -7.37 -6.86
N LEU A 428 15.73 -7.53 -5.55
CA LEU A 428 17.06 -7.39 -4.95
C LEU A 428 18.00 -8.47 -5.50
N ALA A 429 17.58 -9.74 -5.50
CA ALA A 429 18.39 -10.83 -6.03
C ALA A 429 18.73 -10.64 -7.52
N VAL A 430 17.75 -10.19 -8.31
CA VAL A 430 17.96 -9.85 -9.72
C VAL A 430 18.89 -8.64 -9.88
N GLY A 431 18.71 -7.59 -9.08
CA GLY A 431 19.59 -6.42 -9.09
C GLY A 431 21.04 -6.79 -8.78
N VAL A 432 21.26 -7.68 -7.79
CA VAL A 432 22.58 -8.24 -7.48
C VAL A 432 23.13 -9.06 -8.65
N TRP A 433 22.31 -9.90 -9.27
CA TRP A 433 22.72 -10.70 -10.42
C TRP A 433 23.16 -9.83 -11.61
N ILE A 434 22.38 -8.79 -11.94
CA ILE A 434 22.71 -7.81 -12.99
C ILE A 434 23.99 -7.04 -12.63
N ALA A 435 24.14 -6.59 -11.38
CA ALA A 435 25.30 -5.81 -10.96
C ALA A 435 26.61 -6.63 -10.99
N ILE A 436 26.55 -7.92 -10.67
CA ILE A 436 27.74 -8.79 -10.62
C ILE A 436 28.24 -9.16 -12.02
N GLY A 437 27.35 -9.43 -12.99
CA GLY A 437 27.78 -9.95 -14.29
C GLY A 437 26.85 -9.62 -15.44
N PRO A 438 26.73 -8.34 -15.85
CA PRO A 438 25.93 -7.97 -17.02
C PRO A 438 26.45 -8.69 -18.26
N SER A 439 27.78 -8.67 -18.47
CA SER A 439 28.43 -9.37 -19.60
C SER A 439 28.09 -10.86 -19.69
N HIS A 440 27.86 -11.55 -18.57
CA HIS A 440 27.47 -12.96 -18.58
C HIS A 440 26.02 -13.15 -19.05
N ILE A 441 25.12 -12.20 -18.74
CA ILE A 441 23.72 -12.25 -19.13
C ILE A 441 23.58 -12.16 -20.65
N TYR A 442 24.34 -11.26 -21.29
CA TYR A 442 24.25 -11.04 -22.74
C TYR A 442 25.10 -11.99 -23.59
N ARG A 443 25.90 -12.85 -22.96
CA ARG A 443 26.74 -13.83 -23.67
C ARG A 443 25.91 -14.96 -24.29
N HIS A 444 24.85 -15.38 -23.61
CA HIS A 444 24.02 -16.49 -24.05
C HIS A 444 22.59 -16.01 -24.26
N TRP A 445 22.00 -16.35 -25.40
CA TRP A 445 20.60 -16.02 -25.67
C TRP A 445 19.64 -16.55 -24.59
N ILE A 446 19.92 -17.73 -24.03
CA ILE A 446 19.15 -18.30 -22.91
C ILE A 446 19.16 -17.36 -21.69
N SER A 447 20.30 -16.75 -21.39
CA SER A 447 20.45 -15.82 -20.26
C SER A 447 19.77 -14.48 -20.54
N ILE A 448 19.86 -13.95 -21.77
CA ILE A 448 19.09 -12.78 -22.21
C ILE A 448 17.60 -13.07 -22.05
N GLU A 449 17.13 -14.16 -22.63
CA GLU A 449 15.73 -14.56 -22.56
C GLU A 449 15.27 -14.76 -21.12
N PHE A 450 16.06 -15.43 -20.30
CA PHE A 450 15.77 -15.59 -18.88
C PHE A 450 15.69 -14.23 -18.17
N SER A 451 16.59 -13.28 -18.44
CA SER A 451 16.52 -11.93 -17.85
C SER A 451 15.28 -11.14 -18.30
N LEU A 452 14.91 -11.26 -19.59
CA LEU A 452 13.73 -10.62 -20.18
C LEU A 452 12.43 -11.14 -19.57
N PHE A 453 12.36 -12.43 -19.26
CA PHE A 453 11.15 -13.03 -18.68
C PHE A 453 11.14 -13.04 -17.16
N LEU A 454 12.25 -13.26 -16.47
CA LEU A 454 12.28 -13.43 -15.03
C LEU A 454 11.66 -12.24 -14.30
N PHE A 455 12.00 -11.01 -14.70
CA PHE A 455 11.49 -9.81 -14.04
C PHE A 455 9.97 -9.62 -14.26
N PRO A 456 9.46 -9.57 -15.51
CA PRO A 456 8.03 -9.48 -15.74
C PRO A 456 7.26 -10.64 -15.11
N TRP A 457 7.78 -11.87 -15.17
CA TRP A 457 7.11 -13.02 -14.57
C TRP A 457 7.02 -12.92 -13.05
N ALA A 458 8.14 -12.65 -12.37
CA ALA A 458 8.13 -12.49 -10.92
C ALA A 458 7.18 -11.37 -10.48
N TYR A 459 7.18 -10.26 -11.21
CA TYR A 459 6.29 -9.13 -10.97
C TYR A 459 4.82 -9.52 -11.15
N VAL A 460 4.44 -10.00 -12.34
CA VAL A 460 3.05 -10.27 -12.69
C VAL A 460 2.50 -11.44 -11.87
N VAL A 461 3.28 -12.49 -11.57
CA VAL A 461 2.84 -13.59 -10.69
C VAL A 461 2.57 -13.09 -9.27
N THR A 462 3.51 -12.32 -8.69
CA THR A 462 3.33 -11.78 -7.33
C THR A 462 2.12 -10.84 -7.28
N LEU A 463 1.94 -10.01 -8.31
CA LEU A 463 0.80 -9.12 -8.44
C LEU A 463 -0.52 -9.88 -8.59
N ALA A 464 -0.56 -10.93 -9.41
CA ALA A 464 -1.73 -11.79 -9.60
C ALA A 464 -2.16 -12.45 -8.28
N LEU A 465 -1.19 -12.97 -7.50
CA LEU A 465 -1.46 -13.56 -6.18
C LEU A 465 -1.99 -12.51 -5.20
N ALA A 466 -1.36 -11.32 -5.16
CA ALA A 466 -1.78 -10.23 -4.29
C ALA A 466 -3.20 -9.75 -4.63
N HIS A 467 -3.50 -9.51 -5.92
CA HIS A 467 -4.82 -9.11 -6.38
C HIS A 467 -5.86 -10.20 -6.09
N SER A 468 -5.53 -11.47 -6.29
CA SER A 468 -6.44 -12.58 -5.97
C SER A 468 -6.78 -12.62 -4.48
N ALA A 469 -5.78 -12.44 -3.62
CA ALA A 469 -5.99 -12.38 -2.16
C ALA A 469 -6.79 -11.13 -1.73
N LEU A 470 -6.52 -9.97 -2.32
CA LEU A 470 -7.27 -8.73 -2.06
C LEU A 470 -8.72 -8.84 -2.55
N LEU A 471 -8.93 -9.42 -3.73
CA LEU A 471 -10.26 -9.66 -4.29
C LEU A 471 -11.04 -10.64 -3.41
N TYR A 472 -10.41 -11.73 -2.98
CA TYR A 472 -11.00 -12.68 -2.04
C TYR A 472 -11.42 -12.01 -0.72
N THR A 473 -10.54 -11.20 -0.12
CA THR A 473 -10.85 -10.46 1.11
C THR A 473 -11.96 -9.44 0.88
N ALA A 474 -11.97 -8.74 -0.26
CA ALA A 474 -13.01 -7.78 -0.62
C ALA A 474 -14.38 -8.44 -0.76
N VAL A 475 -14.46 -9.59 -1.44
CA VAL A 475 -15.70 -10.37 -1.59
C VAL A 475 -16.18 -10.91 -0.24
N LYS A 476 -15.27 -11.52 0.54
CA LYS A 476 -15.60 -12.13 1.85
C LYS A 476 -16.12 -11.11 2.87
N HIS A 477 -15.62 -9.88 2.82
CA HIS A 477 -15.99 -8.80 3.74
C HIS A 477 -16.92 -7.76 3.10
N LEU A 478 -17.60 -8.09 2.00
CA LEU A 478 -18.54 -7.18 1.37
C LEU A 478 -19.71 -6.91 2.32
N THR A 479 -19.94 -5.63 2.64
CA THR A 479 -21.03 -5.25 3.52
C THR A 479 -22.36 -5.64 2.86
N PRO A 480 -23.28 -6.36 3.54
CA PRO A 480 -24.60 -6.60 2.99
C PRO A 480 -25.27 -5.24 2.71
N PRO A 481 -26.14 -5.14 1.68
CA PRO A 481 -26.86 -3.90 1.42
C PRO A 481 -27.64 -3.51 2.68
N SER A 482 -27.54 -2.25 3.11
CA SER A 482 -28.35 -1.79 4.25
C SER A 482 -29.83 -1.82 3.86
N GLU A 483 -30.72 -2.14 4.79
CA GLU A 483 -32.16 -2.11 4.53
C GLU A 483 -32.58 -0.73 4.01
N ALA A 484 -32.05 0.36 4.58
CA ALA A 484 -32.28 1.72 4.11
C ALA A 484 -31.87 1.92 2.64
N SER A 485 -30.74 1.36 2.21
CA SER A 485 -30.32 1.41 0.80
C SER A 485 -31.26 0.61 -0.10
N MET A 486 -31.80 -0.51 0.39
CA MET A 486 -32.81 -1.27 -0.35
C MET A 486 -34.12 -0.49 -0.42
N THR A 487 -34.59 0.14 0.67
CA THR A 487 -35.82 0.93 0.69
C THR A 487 -35.72 2.15 -0.20
N CYS A 488 -34.59 2.87 -0.17
CA CYS A 488 -34.35 4.01 -1.05
C CYS A 488 -34.30 3.58 -2.51
N ARG A 489 -33.59 2.48 -2.83
CA ARG A 489 -33.55 1.94 -4.20
C ARG A 489 -34.90 1.41 -4.68
N GLN A 490 -35.69 0.84 -3.78
CA GLN A 490 -37.04 0.38 -4.04
C GLN A 490 -37.98 1.58 -4.25
N ALA A 491 -37.82 2.67 -3.50
CA ALA A 491 -38.55 3.93 -3.71
C ALA A 491 -38.15 4.62 -5.04
N LEU A 492 -36.86 4.59 -5.40
CA LEU A 492 -36.31 5.10 -6.66
C LEU A 492 -36.57 4.18 -7.86
N HIS A 493 -37.17 3.01 -7.67
CA HIS A 493 -37.49 2.12 -8.77
C HIS A 493 -38.48 2.82 -9.73
N PRO A 494 -38.29 2.79 -11.07
CA PRO A 494 -39.11 3.57 -12.02
C PRO A 494 -40.63 3.34 -11.89
N ALA A 495 -41.02 2.13 -11.49
CA ALA A 495 -42.42 1.79 -11.22
C ALA A 495 -43.01 2.53 -10.01
N ASN A 496 -42.22 2.68 -8.95
CA ASN A 496 -42.61 3.39 -7.74
C ASN A 496 -42.50 4.90 -7.90
N TRP A 497 -41.54 5.39 -8.69
CA TRP A 497 -41.47 6.80 -9.07
C TRP A 497 -42.75 7.29 -9.74
N LYS A 498 -43.30 6.54 -10.71
CA LYS A 498 -44.59 6.89 -11.35
C LYS A 498 -45.78 6.85 -10.40
N ARG A 499 -45.69 6.07 -9.32
CA ARG A 499 -46.74 5.98 -8.29
C ARG A 499 -46.63 7.15 -7.32
N LEU A 500 -45.43 7.42 -6.80
CA LEU A 500 -45.12 8.60 -5.99
C LEU A 500 -45.49 9.89 -6.72
N ALA A 501 -45.08 10.05 -7.99
CA ALA A 501 -45.46 11.22 -8.79
C ALA A 501 -46.97 11.38 -8.92
N ARG A 502 -47.73 10.28 -9.11
CA ARG A 502 -49.20 10.33 -9.14
C ARG A 502 -49.80 10.66 -7.78
N GLU A 503 -49.32 10.04 -6.70
CA GLU A 503 -49.81 10.28 -5.34
C GLU A 503 -49.49 11.72 -4.88
N THR A 504 -48.33 12.27 -5.23
CA THR A 504 -47.99 13.69 -4.97
C THR A 504 -48.88 14.64 -5.75
N VAL A 505 -49.12 14.38 -7.05
CA VAL A 505 -50.03 15.20 -7.87
C VAL A 505 -51.46 15.14 -7.33
N SER A 506 -51.97 13.95 -7.00
CA SER A 506 -53.31 13.77 -6.42
C SER A 506 -53.45 14.41 -5.04
N GLY A 507 -52.39 14.39 -4.22
CA GLY A 507 -52.36 15.03 -2.91
C GLY A 507 -52.40 16.56 -2.99
N LEU A 508 -51.67 17.15 -3.95
CA LEU A 508 -51.73 18.60 -4.18
C LEU A 508 -53.10 19.05 -4.70
N THR A 509 -53.75 18.29 -5.57
CA THR A 509 -55.10 18.65 -6.08
C THR A 509 -56.19 18.57 -5.03
N SER A 510 -55.99 17.81 -3.95
CA SER A 510 -56.95 17.68 -2.84
C SER A 510 -56.93 18.87 -1.88
N ILE A 511 -55.78 19.55 -1.74
CA ILE A 511 -55.59 20.65 -0.78
C ILE A 511 -56.06 22.00 -1.36
N THR A 512 -56.12 22.16 -2.68
CA THR A 512 -56.67 23.35 -3.37
C THR A 512 -58.17 23.21 -3.67
N GLY A 513 -58.94 22.74 -2.69
CA GLY A 513 -60.41 22.66 -2.76
C GLY A 513 -61.14 23.99 -2.58
N ASP A 514 -60.42 25.09 -2.27
CA ASP A 514 -61.00 26.43 -2.25
C ASP A 514 -60.78 27.14 -3.57
N LYS A 515 -61.89 27.56 -4.17
CA LYS A 515 -62.01 28.34 -5.42
C LYS A 515 -61.06 29.54 -5.39
N ILE A 516 -59.89 29.40 -5.99
CA ILE A 516 -59.10 30.51 -6.46
C ILE A 516 -59.00 30.35 -7.97
N ASP A 517 -59.66 31.25 -8.69
CA ASP A 517 -59.59 31.35 -10.14
C ASP A 517 -58.15 31.74 -10.55
N VAL A 518 -57.30 30.73 -10.77
CA VAL A 518 -55.96 30.92 -11.30
C VAL A 518 -55.98 30.73 -12.83
N PRO A 519 -55.49 31.70 -13.62
CA PRO A 519 -55.50 31.62 -15.07
C PRO A 519 -54.44 30.64 -15.61
N SER A 520 -54.90 29.70 -16.44
CA SER A 520 -54.22 28.94 -17.52
C SER A 520 -52.87 28.22 -17.23
N PRO A 521 -52.76 26.90 -17.51
CA PRO A 521 -51.61 26.09 -17.12
C PRO A 521 -50.54 26.00 -18.22
N GLY A 522 -49.30 26.35 -17.87
CA GLY A 522 -48.12 26.05 -18.69
C GLY A 522 -46.89 25.79 -17.83
N ASN A 523 -46.52 24.52 -17.66
CA ASN A 523 -45.22 24.02 -17.18
C ASN A 523 -44.70 24.35 -15.76
N THR A 524 -45.34 25.23 -14.97
CA THR A 524 -44.73 25.70 -13.71
C THR A 524 -44.87 24.73 -12.53
N VAL A 525 -45.98 23.99 -12.43
CA VAL A 525 -46.27 23.14 -11.25
C VAL A 525 -45.34 21.92 -11.17
N ALA A 526 -44.99 21.33 -12.31
CA ALA A 526 -44.03 20.23 -12.37
C ALA A 526 -42.61 20.68 -12.02
N GLN A 527 -42.22 21.92 -12.33
CA GLN A 527 -40.92 22.48 -11.95
C GLN A 527 -40.83 22.82 -10.46
N ILE A 528 -41.92 23.27 -9.83
CA ILE A 528 -41.94 23.63 -8.40
C ILE A 528 -41.85 22.38 -7.51
N ALA A 529 -42.53 21.29 -7.86
CA ALA A 529 -42.49 20.03 -7.08
C ALA A 529 -41.13 19.29 -7.15
N VAL A 530 -40.42 19.42 -8.28
CA VAL A 530 -39.05 18.89 -8.43
C VAL A 530 -38.03 19.75 -7.67
N ARG A 531 -38.30 21.05 -7.51
CA ARG A 531 -37.42 21.98 -6.78
C ARG A 531 -37.48 21.80 -5.26
N THR A 532 -38.67 21.61 -4.69
CA THR A 532 -38.85 21.44 -3.24
C THR A 532 -38.39 20.09 -2.69
N THR A 533 -38.36 19.03 -3.50
CA THR A 533 -37.88 17.71 -3.04
C THR A 533 -36.36 17.59 -3.03
N VAL A 534 -35.65 18.43 -3.79
CA VAL A 534 -34.18 18.48 -3.81
C VAL A 534 -33.63 19.37 -2.68
N GLU A 535 -34.26 20.53 -2.41
CA GLU A 535 -33.80 21.43 -1.34
C GLU A 535 -34.02 20.87 0.09
N VAL A 536 -35.05 20.04 0.32
CA VAL A 536 -35.34 19.50 1.67
C VAL A 536 -34.34 18.43 2.14
N HIS A 537 -33.50 17.87 1.25
CA HIS A 537 -32.53 16.84 1.63
C HIS A 537 -31.09 17.32 1.76
N GLU A 538 -30.76 18.53 1.31
CA GLU A 538 -29.40 19.08 1.37
C GLU A 538 -29.12 19.93 2.62
N ASP A 539 -30.14 20.48 3.27
CA ASP A 539 -29.96 21.50 4.33
C ASP A 539 -29.80 20.97 5.78
N ARG A 540 -29.49 19.68 5.99
CA ARG A 540 -29.47 19.11 7.35
C ARG A 540 -28.15 18.52 7.86
N ASN A 541 -27.01 18.82 7.25
CA ASN A 541 -25.73 18.35 7.79
C ASN A 541 -24.55 19.27 7.41
N GLU A 542 -24.62 20.55 7.78
CA GLU A 542 -23.39 21.32 7.97
C GLU A 542 -23.30 21.82 9.41
N ASP A 543 -22.26 21.31 10.09
CA ASP A 543 -21.83 21.68 11.41
C ASP A 543 -21.47 23.18 11.45
N HIS A 544 -22.38 23.99 11.97
CA HIS A 544 -22.07 25.31 12.50
C HIS A 544 -22.06 25.25 14.02
N ASN A 545 -20.94 24.83 14.58
CA ASN A 545 -20.63 25.11 15.98
C ASN A 545 -19.12 25.18 16.21
N GLU A 546 -18.52 26.35 15.93
CA GLU A 546 -17.35 26.88 16.64
C GLU A 546 -16.99 28.27 16.09
N ARG A 547 -17.45 29.33 16.77
CA ARG A 547 -16.70 30.60 16.90
C ARG A 547 -17.33 31.46 17.99
N THR A 548 -16.79 31.33 19.18
CA THR A 548 -16.90 32.32 20.25
C THR A 548 -15.88 33.43 20.04
N HIS A 549 -16.39 34.66 20.20
CA HIS A 549 -15.75 35.85 20.76
C HIS A 549 -14.30 36.20 20.39
N GLU A 550 -14.12 37.33 19.70
CA GLU A 550 -13.18 38.36 20.15
C GLU A 550 -13.48 39.75 19.54
N CYS A 551 -13.52 40.73 20.45
CA CYS A 551 -13.25 42.17 20.38
C CYS A 551 -13.77 43.05 19.22
N GLY A 552 -14.59 44.03 19.63
CA GLY A 552 -15.07 45.11 18.79
C GLY A 552 -14.06 46.24 18.57
N ALA A 553 -14.25 46.93 17.44
CA ALA A 553 -13.76 48.28 17.14
C ALA A 553 -14.73 48.91 16.10
N PRO A 554 -14.78 50.26 16.00
CA PRO A 554 -16.02 50.97 15.72
C PRO A 554 -16.33 51.24 14.25
N VAL A 555 -17.62 51.46 14.04
CA VAL A 555 -18.37 51.74 12.81
C VAL A 555 -17.95 53.06 12.14
N VAL A 556 -17.75 53.01 10.82
CA VAL A 556 -17.88 54.16 9.90
C VAL A 556 -18.79 53.74 8.74
N PRO A 557 -19.84 54.50 8.38
CA PRO A 557 -20.77 54.11 7.32
C PRO A 557 -20.34 54.64 5.95
N GLY A 558 -20.32 53.76 4.96
CA GLY A 558 -20.02 54.12 3.57
C GLY A 558 -20.77 53.21 2.60
N SER A 559 -21.77 53.79 1.96
CA SER A 559 -22.67 53.24 0.94
C SER A 559 -22.00 52.54 -0.24
N GLY A 560 -22.59 51.42 -0.68
CA GLY A 560 -22.27 50.80 -1.97
C GLY A 560 -23.12 49.57 -2.25
N GLN A 561 -24.32 49.78 -2.80
CA GLN A 561 -25.12 48.72 -3.42
C GLN A 561 -24.36 48.13 -4.61
N SER A 562 -24.24 46.80 -4.67
CA SER A 562 -24.00 46.10 -5.93
C SER A 562 -24.73 44.76 -5.91
N PHE A 563 -25.74 44.67 -6.77
CA PHE A 563 -26.35 43.42 -7.20
C PHE A 563 -25.27 42.51 -7.82
N ALA A 564 -25.17 41.27 -7.34
CA ALA A 564 -24.52 40.20 -8.08
C ALA A 564 -25.37 38.93 -7.94
N THR A 565 -26.04 38.67 -9.04
CA THR A 565 -26.93 37.56 -9.33
C THR A 565 -26.20 36.22 -9.33
N HIS A 566 -26.92 35.22 -8.81
CA HIS A 566 -26.70 33.78 -8.99
C HIS A 566 -26.10 33.42 -10.35
N ARG A 567 -25.00 32.65 -10.34
CA ARG A 567 -24.61 31.84 -11.49
C ARG A 567 -24.37 30.40 -11.06
N CYS A 568 -25.24 29.53 -11.58
CA CYS A 568 -25.25 28.08 -11.40
C CYS A 568 -23.91 27.41 -11.68
N LEU A 569 -23.60 26.44 -10.81
CA LEU A 569 -22.94 25.19 -11.20
C LEU A 569 -23.75 24.51 -12.31
N LYS A 570 -23.16 24.43 -13.51
CA LYS A 570 -23.49 23.46 -14.54
C LYS A 570 -22.23 22.63 -14.77
N HIS A 571 -22.40 21.31 -14.74
CA HIS A 571 -21.43 20.26 -15.10
C HIS A 571 -20.35 19.89 -14.06
N TRP A 572 -20.69 19.04 -13.09
CA TRP A 572 -20.42 17.59 -13.08
C TRP A 572 -21.00 16.96 -11.81
#